data_AF-A0A7S2BT11-F1
#
_entry.id   AF-A0A7S2BT11-F1
#
_cell.length_a   1.000
_cell.length_b   1.000
_cell.length_c   1.000
_cell.angle_alpha   90.00
_cell.angle_beta   90.00
_cell.angle_gamma   90.00
#
_symmetry.space_group_name_H-M   'P 1'
#
loop_
_entity.id
_entity.type
_entity.pdbx_description
1 polymer ?
#
loop_
_entity_poly.entity_id
_entity_poly.type
_entity_poly.pdbx_seq_one_letter_code
_entity_poly.pdbx_strand_id
1 'polypeptide(L)'
;SAATEIAQFYVSMMDAEDLVYSVMNDAFVKRAQPVSSSRRVEPSATEFENYLDRHEVHKLSDIVGLHGIRILDESLVQYSSSHIEMMQGVVRKNKDKLMALRNTVVDGDWEPVVASMEDLNRLVEGAVWVGNACACRDMVSRATNDAAQTHIPFVLE
;
A
#
# COMPACT_ATOMS: atom_id res chain seq x y z
N SER A 1 -9.03 19.46 -9.08
CA SER A 1 -7.92 19.85 -9.98
C SER A 1 -7.38 18.57 -10.60
N ALA A 2 -6.76 18.63 -11.79
CA ALA A 2 -6.23 17.42 -12.44
C ALA A 2 -5.28 16.63 -11.53
N ALA A 3 -4.42 17.31 -10.75
CA ALA A 3 -3.55 16.68 -9.76
C ALA A 3 -4.31 15.94 -8.66
N THR A 4 -5.44 16.50 -8.19
CA THR A 4 -6.30 15.87 -7.18
C THR A 4 -6.97 14.61 -7.73
N GLU A 5 -7.45 14.64 -8.98
CA GLU A 5 -8.08 13.49 -9.62
C GLU A 5 -7.07 12.35 -9.84
N ILE A 6 -5.84 12.69 -10.24
CA ILE A 6 -4.75 11.71 -10.35
C ILE A 6 -4.41 11.13 -8.97
N ALA A 7 -4.31 11.96 -7.93
CA ALA A 7 -4.06 11.47 -6.58
C ALA A 7 -5.16 10.51 -6.10
N GLN A 8 -6.43 10.85 -6.34
CA GLN A 8 -7.58 9.98 -6.04
C GLN A 8 -7.54 8.67 -6.82
N PHE A 9 -7.15 8.70 -8.09
CA PHE A 9 -6.96 7.51 -8.90
C PHE A 9 -5.91 6.57 -8.28
N TYR A 10 -4.74 7.10 -7.92
CA TYR A 10 -3.69 6.31 -7.27
C TYR A 10 -4.10 5.75 -5.92
N VAL A 11 -4.80 6.53 -5.10
CA VAL A 11 -5.36 6.05 -3.84
C VAL A 11 -6.37 4.92 -4.08
N SER A 12 -7.26 5.05 -5.08
CA SER A 12 -8.23 4.00 -5.40
C SER A 12 -7.58 2.69 -5.88
N MET A 13 -6.39 2.77 -6.47
CA MET A 13 -5.61 1.58 -6.82
C MET A 13 -5.08 0.87 -5.56
N MET A 14 -4.74 1.60 -4.49
CA MET A 14 -4.27 1.01 -3.24
C MET A 14 -5.36 0.19 -2.53
N ASP A 15 -6.64 0.51 -2.78
CA ASP A 15 -7.81 -0.23 -2.27
C ASP A 15 -8.09 -1.52 -3.03
N ALA A 16 -7.40 -1.80 -4.13
CA ALA A 16 -7.61 -3.04 -4.87
C ALA A 16 -7.18 -4.25 -4.03
N GLU A 17 -8.14 -5.12 -3.71
CA GLU A 17 -7.96 -6.28 -2.81
C GLU A 17 -6.83 -7.22 -3.24
N ASP A 18 -6.60 -7.34 -4.55
CA ASP A 18 -5.58 -8.21 -5.12
C ASP A 18 -4.23 -7.49 -5.31
N LEU A 19 -4.08 -6.21 -5.01
CA LEU A 19 -2.83 -5.49 -5.31
C LEU A 19 -1.80 -5.65 -4.20
N VAL A 20 -0.58 -6.06 -4.55
CA VAL A 20 0.54 -6.19 -3.60
C VAL A 20 1.82 -5.65 -4.24
N TYR A 21 2.59 -4.87 -3.50
CA TYR A 21 3.91 -4.45 -3.96
C TYR A 21 4.92 -5.61 -3.95
N SER A 22 5.56 -5.88 -5.10
CA SER A 22 6.64 -6.86 -5.24
C SER A 22 7.99 -6.15 -5.31
N VAL A 23 8.78 -6.27 -4.24
CA VAL A 23 10.15 -5.74 -4.19
C VAL A 23 11.03 -6.32 -5.30
N MET A 24 10.83 -7.59 -5.67
CA MET A 24 11.61 -8.28 -6.70
C MET A 24 11.38 -7.70 -8.10
N ASN A 25 10.18 -7.21 -8.35
CA ASN A 25 9.81 -6.62 -9.64
C ASN A 25 9.85 -5.09 -9.62
N ASP A 26 10.11 -4.47 -8.46
CA ASP A 26 9.96 -3.03 -8.20
C ASP A 26 8.64 -2.45 -8.76
N ALA A 27 7.57 -3.23 -8.61
CA ALA A 27 6.26 -2.96 -9.21
C ALA A 27 5.13 -3.58 -8.39
N PHE A 28 3.93 -3.06 -8.58
CA PHE A 28 2.73 -3.65 -8.01
C PHE A 28 2.23 -4.80 -8.89
N VAL A 29 1.88 -5.92 -8.24
CA VAL A 29 1.42 -7.14 -8.89
C VAL A 29 0.16 -7.67 -8.22
N LYS A 30 -0.65 -8.41 -8.98
CA LYS A 30 -1.80 -9.14 -8.46
C LYS A 30 -1.34 -10.30 -7.57
N ARG A 31 -1.97 -10.41 -6.40
CA ARG A 31 -1.82 -11.51 -5.46
C ARG A 31 -2.26 -12.79 -6.16
N ALA A 32 -1.42 -13.83 -6.09
CA ALA A 32 -1.77 -15.13 -6.61
C ALA A 32 -3.00 -15.67 -5.86
N GLN A 33 -4.14 -15.78 -6.54
CA GLN A 33 -5.32 -16.44 -5.98
C GLN A 33 -5.07 -17.96 -5.94
N PRO A 34 -5.47 -18.66 -4.87
CA PRO A 34 -5.31 -20.11 -4.78
C PRO A 34 -6.03 -20.76 -5.95
N VAL A 35 -5.27 -21.52 -6.74
CA VAL A 35 -5.69 -22.11 -8.01
C VAL A 35 -6.81 -23.12 -7.75
N SER A 36 -8.06 -22.68 -7.83
CA SER A 36 -9.18 -23.60 -8.01
C SER A 36 -9.05 -24.14 -9.43
N SER A 37 -8.54 -25.36 -9.53
CA SER A 37 -8.43 -26.13 -10.77
C SER A 37 -9.78 -26.15 -11.48
N SER A 38 -9.96 -25.30 -12.50
CA SER A 38 -10.95 -25.36 -13.61
C SER A 38 -11.36 -23.99 -14.18
N ARG A 39 -10.59 -22.90 -13.99
CA ARG A 39 -10.81 -21.67 -14.76
C ARG A 39 -9.53 -21.24 -15.45
N ARG A 40 -9.57 -21.16 -16.79
CA ARG A 40 -8.62 -20.30 -17.52
C ARG A 40 -8.75 -18.92 -16.89
N VAL A 41 -7.67 -18.45 -16.26
CA VAL A 41 -7.57 -17.06 -15.81
C VAL A 41 -7.53 -16.24 -17.09
N GLU A 42 -8.69 -15.75 -17.52
CA GLU A 42 -8.69 -14.65 -18.48
C GLU A 42 -8.00 -13.46 -17.79
N PRO A 43 -7.07 -12.76 -18.46
CA PRO A 43 -6.40 -11.62 -17.87
C PRO A 43 -7.47 -10.58 -17.51
N SER A 44 -7.77 -10.47 -16.21
CA SER A 44 -8.77 -9.52 -15.75
C SER A 44 -8.24 -8.10 -16.02
N ALA A 45 -9.01 -7.35 -16.80
CA ALA A 45 -8.74 -6.00 -17.28
C ALA A 45 -8.79 -4.94 -16.17
N THR A 46 -8.07 -5.16 -15.08
CA THR A 46 -7.62 -4.09 -14.20
C THR A 46 -6.14 -3.88 -14.47
N GLU A 47 -5.89 -3.01 -15.43
CA GLU A 47 -4.57 -2.58 -15.94
C GLU A 47 -3.75 -1.78 -14.91
N PHE A 48 -4.11 -1.80 -13.62
CA PHE A 48 -3.45 -0.99 -12.59
C PHE A 48 -1.95 -1.28 -12.46
N GLU A 49 -1.55 -2.53 -12.71
CA GLU A 49 -0.13 -2.93 -12.78
C GLU A 49 0.63 -2.11 -13.84
N ASN A 50 -0.02 -1.79 -14.96
CA ASN A 50 0.59 -1.02 -16.04
C ASN A 50 0.80 0.44 -15.67
N TYR A 51 0.16 0.96 -14.62
CA TYR A 51 0.29 2.38 -14.20
C TYR A 51 1.13 2.53 -12.93
N LEU A 52 1.62 1.43 -12.36
CA LEU A 52 2.33 1.38 -11.07
C LEU A 52 3.71 0.73 -11.21
N ASP A 53 4.31 0.82 -12.38
CA ASP A 53 5.71 0.51 -12.60
C ASP A 53 6.59 1.76 -12.45
N ARG A 54 7.90 1.57 -12.32
CA ARG A 54 8.85 2.68 -12.18
C ARG A 54 8.80 3.67 -13.34
N HIS A 55 8.53 3.20 -14.55
CA HIS A 55 8.56 4.02 -15.76
C HIS A 55 7.35 4.96 -15.84
N GLU A 56 6.16 4.46 -15.54
CA GLU A 56 4.93 5.25 -15.48
C GLU A 56 4.94 6.25 -14.32
N VAL A 57 5.46 5.85 -13.16
CA VAL A 57 5.62 6.78 -12.03
C VAL A 57 6.61 7.92 -12.37
N HIS A 58 7.60 7.66 -13.21
CA HIS A 58 8.49 8.70 -13.72
C HIS A 58 7.79 9.66 -14.69
N LYS A 59 7.05 9.13 -15.68
CA LYS A 59 6.22 9.95 -16.58
C LYS A 59 5.22 10.81 -15.81
N LEU A 60 4.61 10.24 -14.76
CA LEU A 60 3.72 10.96 -13.88
C LEU A 60 4.43 12.16 -13.24
N SER A 61 5.63 11.95 -12.69
CA SER A 61 6.42 13.03 -12.08
C SER A 61 6.70 14.16 -13.06
N ASP A 62 6.98 13.84 -14.33
CA ASP A 62 7.22 14.84 -15.38
C ASP A 62 5.95 15.62 -15.76
N ILE A 63 4.79 14.95 -15.80
CA ILE A 63 3.52 15.55 -16.23
C ILE A 63 2.92 16.45 -15.14
N VAL A 64 2.82 15.94 -13.90
CA VAL A 64 2.15 16.67 -12.81
C VAL A 64 3.10 17.59 -12.05
N GLY A 65 4.41 17.37 -12.21
CA GLY A 65 5.45 18.14 -11.55
C GLY A 65 5.44 18.00 -10.03
N LEU A 66 6.36 18.73 -9.37
CA LEU A 66 6.56 18.65 -7.92
C LEU A 66 5.29 18.96 -7.11
N HIS A 67 4.47 19.90 -7.57
CA HIS A 67 3.23 20.26 -6.89
C HIS A 67 2.20 19.12 -6.93
N GLY A 68 2.06 18.45 -8.09
CA GLY A 68 1.19 17.30 -8.23
C GLY A 68 1.62 16.12 -7.38
N ILE A 69 2.92 15.82 -7.40
CA ILE A 69 3.51 14.78 -6.57
C ILE A 69 3.30 15.05 -5.09
N ARG A 70 3.39 16.30 -4.64
CA ARG A 70 3.08 16.66 -3.27
C ARG A 70 1.62 16.36 -2.88
N ILE A 71 0.66 16.68 -3.76
CA ILE A 71 -0.76 16.36 -3.52
C ILE A 71 -0.98 14.84 -3.45
N LEU A 72 -0.29 14.08 -4.31
CA LEU A 72 -0.32 12.62 -4.28
C LEU A 72 0.24 12.07 -2.96
N ASP A 73 1.40 12.58 -2.52
CA ASP A 73 2.01 12.19 -1.24
C ASP A 73 1.07 12.48 -0.06
N GLU A 74 0.52 13.70 0.01
CA GLU A 74 -0.45 14.10 1.03
C GLU A 74 -1.69 13.17 1.04
N SER A 75 -2.18 12.79 -0.14
CA SER A 75 -3.32 11.87 -0.27
C SER A 75 -2.99 10.46 0.21
N LEU A 76 -1.79 9.94 -0.12
CA LEU A 76 -1.32 8.62 0.34
C LEU A 76 -1.05 8.60 1.85
N VAL A 77 -0.58 9.71 2.44
CA VAL A 77 -0.44 9.88 3.90
C VAL A 77 -1.81 9.84 4.58
N GLN A 78 -2.79 10.57 4.05
CA GLN A 78 -4.15 10.57 4.61
C GLN A 78 -4.80 9.20 4.52
N TYR A 79 -4.62 8.52 3.38
CA TYR A 79 -5.05 7.14 3.18
C TYR A 79 -4.43 6.19 4.22
N SER A 80 -3.11 6.25 4.40
CA SER A 80 -2.38 5.43 5.38
C SER A 80 -2.86 5.71 6.81
N SER A 81 -3.06 6.98 7.16
CA SER A 81 -3.51 7.40 8.48
C SER A 81 -4.90 6.83 8.81
N SER A 82 -5.81 6.87 7.84
CA SER A 82 -7.18 6.33 7.99
C SER A 82 -7.16 4.81 8.26
N HIS A 83 -6.27 4.08 7.58
CA HIS A 83 -6.09 2.65 7.80
C HIS A 83 -5.37 2.33 9.11
N ILE A 84 -4.41 3.14 9.54
CA ILE A 84 -3.78 3.03 10.85
C ILE A 84 -4.82 3.23 11.97
N GLU A 85 -5.70 4.23 11.86
CA GLU A 85 -6.77 4.45 12.84
C GLU A 85 -7.73 3.26 12.92
N MET A 86 -8.10 2.69 11.77
CA MET A 86 -8.87 1.45 11.69
C MET A 86 -8.17 0.29 12.41
N MET A 87 -6.89 0.06 12.13
CA MET A 87 -6.09 -0.98 12.77
C MET A 87 -5.97 -0.77 14.29
N GLN A 88 -5.78 0.48 14.74
CA GLN A 88 -5.81 0.82 16.15
C GLN A 88 -7.16 0.49 16.80
N GLY A 89 -8.27 0.64 16.06
CA GLY A 89 -9.59 0.17 16.49
C GLY A 89 -9.62 -1.32 16.81
N VAL A 90 -9.07 -2.16 15.91
CA VAL A 90 -8.96 -3.61 16.11
C VAL A 90 -8.06 -3.96 17.31
N VAL A 91 -6.92 -3.27 17.44
CA VAL A 91 -5.98 -3.46 18.57
C VAL A 91 -6.65 -3.08 19.89
N ARG A 92 -7.39 -1.96 19.95
CA ARG A 92 -8.12 -1.54 21.17
C ARG A 92 -9.19 -2.57 21.55
N LYS A 93 -9.93 -3.09 20.58
CA LYS A 93 -10.96 -4.13 20.78
C LYS A 93 -10.38 -5.41 21.39
N ASN A 94 -9.17 -5.79 20.99
CA ASN A 94 -8.50 -7.00 21.45
C ASN A 94 -7.44 -6.76 22.54
N LYS A 95 -7.40 -5.58 23.17
CA LYS A 95 -6.33 -5.16 24.09
C LYS A 95 -6.02 -6.19 25.18
N ASP A 96 -7.04 -6.68 25.87
CA ASP A 96 -6.84 -7.60 27.00
C ASP A 96 -6.34 -8.98 26.53
N LYS A 97 -6.84 -9.45 25.38
CA LYS A 97 -6.38 -10.68 24.73
C LYS A 97 -4.92 -10.55 24.25
N LEU A 98 -4.55 -9.40 23.69
CA LEU A 98 -3.18 -9.11 23.27
C LEU A 98 -2.22 -9.02 24.47
N MET A 99 -2.67 -8.44 25.58
CA MET A 99 -1.89 -8.40 26.82
C MET A 99 -1.74 -9.79 27.44
N ALA A 100 -2.77 -10.63 27.40
CA ALA A 100 -2.68 -12.03 27.79
C ALA A 100 -1.70 -12.80 26.89
N LEU A 101 -1.82 -12.62 25.57
CA LEU A 101 -0.93 -13.22 24.58
C LEU A 101 0.55 -12.85 24.84
N ARG A 102 0.83 -11.58 25.17
CA ARG A 102 2.18 -11.14 25.52
C ARG A 102 2.80 -11.95 26.66
N ASN A 103 1.99 -12.42 27.60
CA ASN A 103 2.45 -13.18 28.75
C ASN A 103 2.48 -14.70 28.46
N THR A 104 1.58 -15.23 27.62
CA THR A 104 1.45 -16.67 27.35
C THR A 104 2.28 -17.19 26.17
N VAL A 105 2.81 -16.32 25.31
CA VAL A 105 3.68 -16.72 24.18
C VAL A 105 4.89 -17.56 24.61
N VAL A 106 5.40 -17.34 25.83
CA VAL A 106 6.54 -18.08 26.39
C VAL A 106 6.16 -19.53 26.75
N ASP A 107 4.90 -19.74 27.15
CA ASP A 107 4.42 -21.01 27.71
C ASP A 107 3.84 -21.95 26.63
N GLY A 108 3.72 -21.49 25.38
CA GLY A 108 3.28 -22.29 24.23
C GLY A 108 1.77 -22.47 24.06
N ASP A 109 0.94 -22.00 25.01
CA ASP A 109 -0.54 -22.11 24.97
C ASP A 109 -1.20 -20.83 24.44
N TRP A 110 -0.72 -20.33 23.30
CA TRP A 110 -1.17 -19.07 22.72
C TRP A 110 -2.30 -19.22 21.68
N GLU A 111 -2.47 -20.42 21.12
CA GLU A 111 -3.48 -20.70 20.08
C GLU A 111 -4.91 -20.38 20.53
N PRO A 112 -5.36 -20.71 21.76
CA PRO A 112 -6.71 -20.36 22.21
C PRO A 112 -6.91 -18.85 22.33
N VAL A 113 -5.86 -18.13 22.74
CA VAL A 113 -5.90 -16.66 22.89
C VAL A 113 -6.05 -16.01 21.53
N VAL A 114 -5.28 -16.46 20.52
CA VAL A 114 -5.38 -15.96 19.14
C VAL A 114 -6.72 -16.32 18.51
N ALA A 115 -7.21 -17.55 18.67
CA ALA A 115 -8.50 -17.98 18.15
C ALA A 115 -9.68 -17.18 18.72
N SER A 116 -9.53 -16.66 19.94
CA SER A 116 -10.54 -15.79 20.56
C SER A 116 -10.52 -14.35 20.04
N MET A 117 -9.47 -13.90 19.35
CA MET A 117 -9.36 -12.53 18.85
C MET A 117 -10.29 -12.28 17.67
N GLU A 118 -10.83 -11.07 17.62
CA GLU A 118 -11.80 -10.67 16.60
C GLU A 118 -11.14 -9.76 15.56
N ASP A 119 -11.61 -9.84 14.32
CA ASP A 119 -11.23 -8.95 13.22
C ASP A 119 -9.73 -8.94 12.87
N LEU A 120 -9.00 -10.04 13.15
CA LEU A 120 -7.57 -10.16 12.83
C LEU A 120 -7.28 -10.02 11.33
N ASN A 121 -8.16 -10.51 10.45
CA ASN A 121 -8.01 -10.36 9.00
C ASN A 121 -7.94 -8.89 8.60
N ARG A 122 -8.74 -8.04 9.24
CA ARG A 122 -8.79 -6.60 8.99
C ARG A 122 -7.49 -5.90 9.41
N LEU A 123 -6.79 -6.42 10.42
CA LEU A 123 -5.47 -5.95 10.80
C LEU A 123 -4.42 -6.29 9.74
N VAL A 124 -4.48 -7.51 9.18
CA VAL A 124 -3.58 -7.96 8.11
C VAL A 124 -3.82 -7.18 6.82
N GLU A 125 -5.08 -7.01 6.41
CA GLU A 125 -5.47 -6.19 5.25
C GLU A 125 -5.03 -4.74 5.43
N GLY A 126 -5.29 -4.15 6.61
CA GLY A 126 -4.82 -2.80 6.95
C GLY A 126 -3.32 -2.63 6.82
N ALA A 127 -2.53 -3.62 7.25
CA ALA A 127 -1.09 -3.60 7.10
C ALA A 127 -0.64 -3.68 5.63
N VAL A 128 -1.35 -4.46 4.80
CA VAL A 128 -1.09 -4.53 3.36
C VAL A 128 -1.40 -3.20 2.69
N TRP A 129 -2.55 -2.59 2.97
CA TRP A 129 -2.94 -1.29 2.39
C TRP A 129 -1.95 -0.18 2.77
N VAL A 130 -1.54 -0.10 4.04
CA VAL A 130 -0.53 0.85 4.50
C VAL A 130 0.83 0.56 3.84
N GLY A 131 1.23 -0.71 3.75
CA GLY A 131 2.46 -1.12 3.10
C GLY A 131 2.50 -0.72 1.62
N ASN A 132 1.41 -0.95 0.89
CA ASN A 132 1.24 -0.54 -0.50
C ASN A 132 1.35 0.98 -0.65
N ALA A 133 0.67 1.74 0.20
CA ALA A 133 0.75 3.21 0.17
C ALA A 133 2.19 3.69 0.43
N CYS A 134 2.89 3.14 1.41
CA CYS A 134 4.30 3.45 1.67
C CYS A 134 5.19 3.11 0.46
N ALA A 135 5.04 1.92 -0.13
CA ALA A 135 5.80 1.54 -1.31
C ALA A 135 5.56 2.46 -2.51
N CYS A 136 4.30 2.87 -2.73
CA CYS A 136 3.94 3.83 -3.77
C CYS A 136 4.63 5.18 -3.56
N ARG A 137 4.63 5.68 -2.32
CA ARG A 137 5.34 6.92 -1.95
C ARG A 137 6.84 6.83 -2.19
N ASP A 138 7.46 5.70 -1.85
CA ASP A 138 8.89 5.47 -2.09
C ASP A 138 9.22 5.42 -3.59
N MET A 139 8.35 4.81 -4.40
CA MET A 139 8.50 4.82 -5.87
C MET A 139 8.39 6.24 -6.44
N VAL A 140 7.37 6.99 -6.00
CA VAL A 140 7.14 8.37 -6.42
C VAL A 140 8.31 9.26 -6.01
N SER A 141 8.79 9.16 -4.77
CA SER A 141 9.92 9.96 -4.28
C SER A 141 11.20 9.68 -5.07
N ARG A 142 11.49 8.40 -5.37
CA ARG A 142 12.63 8.02 -6.22
C ARG A 142 12.49 8.60 -7.62
N ALA A 143 11.31 8.45 -8.24
CA ALA A 143 11.05 8.95 -9.58
C ALA A 143 11.16 10.48 -9.66
N THR A 144 10.68 11.21 -8.65
CA THR A 144 10.77 12.66 -8.57
C THR A 144 12.20 13.14 -8.34
N ASN A 145 12.99 12.45 -7.52
CA ASN A 145 14.41 12.75 -7.36
C ASN A 145 15.18 12.56 -8.68
N ASP A 146 14.93 11.45 -9.39
CA ASP A 146 15.52 11.18 -10.70
C ASP A 146 15.16 12.29 -11.72
N ALA A 147 13.90 12.72 -11.73
CA ALA A 147 13.42 13.79 -12.61
C ALA A 147 14.03 15.15 -12.23
N ALA A 148 14.12 15.46 -10.94
CA ALA A 148 14.69 16.71 -10.44
C ALA A 148 16.18 16.81 -10.75
N GLN A 149 16.95 15.72 -10.65
CA GLN A 149 18.35 15.68 -11.06
C GLN A 149 18.53 15.96 -12.56
N THR A 150 17.56 15.54 -13.38
CA THR A 150 17.59 15.75 -14.84
C THR A 150 17.21 17.19 -15.21
N HIS A 151 16.17 17.73 -14.58
CA HIS A 151 15.57 19.01 -15.00
C HIS A 151 16.09 20.23 -14.23
N ILE A 152 16.50 20.08 -12.97
CA ILE A 152 16.95 21.18 -12.10
C ILE A 152 18.19 20.80 -11.28
N PRO A 153 19.28 20.30 -11.90
CA PRO A 153 20.46 19.81 -11.19
C PRO A 153 21.08 20.86 -10.25
N PHE A 154 21.06 22.14 -10.65
CA PHE A 154 21.65 23.25 -9.90
C PHE A 154 20.92 23.61 -8.60
N VAL A 155 19.69 23.12 -8.40
CA VAL A 155 18.91 23.35 -7.16
C VAL A 155 19.19 22.28 -6.11
N LEU A 156 19.74 21.14 -6.54
CA LEU A 156 20.01 19.98 -5.69
C LEU A 156 21.47 19.90 -5.18
N GLU A 157 22.32 20.86 -5.56
CA GLU A 157 23.68 21.05 -5.04
C GLU A 157 23.71 21.82 -3.71
#